data_AF-A0A653TMF3-F1
#
_entry.id   AF-A0A653TMF3-F1
#
_cell.length_a   1.000
_cell.length_b   1.000
_cell.length_c   1.000
_cell.angle_alpha   90.00
_cell.angle_beta   90.00
_cell.angle_gamma   90.00
#
_symmetry.space_group_name_H-M   'P 1'
#
loop_
_entity.id
_entity.type
_entity.pdbx_description
1 polymer ?
#
loop_
_entity_poly.entity_id
_entity_poly.type
_entity_poly.pdbx_seq_one_letter_code
_entity_poly.pdbx_strand_id
1 'polypeptide(L)' 'MTWYIWLLMLLVLGSIVGGLMVLLRTAKPLPLSEEQLEKIRQRQLEQEAKDAREP' A
#
# COMPACT_ATOMS: atom_id res chain seq x y z
N MET A 1 -17.31 29.03 18.15
CA MET A 1 -15.92 28.80 18.58
C MET A 1 -15.30 27.69 17.73
N THR A 2 -14.77 28.05 16.56
CA THR A 2 -14.29 27.17 15.47
C THR A 2 -13.08 26.29 15.85
N TRP A 3 -12.56 26.45 17.07
CA TRP A 3 -11.37 25.76 17.58
C TRP A 3 -11.53 24.23 17.67
N TYR A 4 -12.72 23.75 18.01
CA TYR A 4 -13.00 22.32 18.11
C TYR A 4 -12.90 21.60 16.76
N ILE A 5 -13.15 22.30 15.65
CA ILE A 5 -13.07 21.73 14.30
C ILE A 5 -11.62 21.36 13.97
N TRP A 6 -10.66 22.21 14.35
CA TRP A 6 -9.23 21.93 14.16
C TRP A 6 -8.76 20.73 14.98
N LEU A 7 -9.19 20.61 16.23
CA LEU A 7 -8.89 19.45 17.07
C LEU A 7 -9.45 18.15 16.49
N LEU A 8 -10.69 18.18 16.02
CA LEU A 8 -11.34 17.02 15.41
C LEU A 8 -10.67 16.64 14.09
N MET A 9 -10.27 17.62 13.27
CA MET A 9 -9.52 17.35 12.05
C MET A 9 -8.17 16.68 12.34
N LEU A 10 -7.44 17.16 13.35
CA LEU A 10 -6.16 16.58 13.75
C LEU A 10 -6.34 15.16 14.31
N LEU A 11 -7.40 14.92 15.09
CA LEU A 11 -7.75 13.60 15.63
C LEU A 11 -8.04 12.59 14.52
N VAL A 12 -8.85 12.99 13.53
CA VAL A 12 -9.20 12.12 12.41
C VAL A 12 -7.97 11.82 11.55
N LEU A 13 -7.18 12.84 11.18
CA LEU A 13 -5.93 12.62 10.44
C LEU A 13 -4.97 11.73 11.23
N GLY A 14 -4.79 12.01 12.52
CA GLY A 14 -3.93 11.23 13.41
C GLY A 14 -4.36 9.77 13.51
N SER A 15 -5.67 9.50 13.55
CA SER A 15 -6.21 8.15 13.56
C SER A 15 -5.94 7.40 12.26
N ILE A 16 -6.11 8.07 11.11
CA ILE A 16 -5.82 7.48 9.79
C ILE A 16 -4.32 7.16 9.67
N VAL A 17 -3.46 8.14 9.95
CA VAL A 17 -2.00 7.98 9.86
C VAL A 17 -1.50 6.93 10.85
N GLY A 18 -2.03 6.95 12.09
CA GLY A 18 -1.70 5.96 13.11
C GLY A 18 -2.11 4.54 12.71
N GLY A 19 -3.31 4.37 12.16
CA GLY A 19 -3.78 3.10 11.62
C GLY A 19 -2.92 2.57 10.48
N LEU A 20 -2.55 3.45 9.54
CA LEU A 20 -1.65 3.10 8.42
C LEU A 20 -0.24 2.72 8.91
N MET A 21 0.30 3.43 9.89
CA MET A 21 1.60 3.10 10.51
C MET A 21 1.59 1.73 11.18
N VAL A 22 0.51 1.37 11.88
CA VAL A 22 0.35 0.03 12.44
C VAL A 22 0.33 -1.01 11.32
N LEU A 23 -0.44 -0.78 10.26
CA LEU A 23 -0.50 -1.68 9.11
C LEU A 23 0.89 -1.88 8.46
N LEU A 24 1.59 -0.77 8.21
CA LEU A 24 2.94 -0.76 7.65
C LEU A 24 3.92 -1.55 8.52
N ARG A 25 3.82 -1.42 9.85
CA ARG A 25 4.69 -2.12 10.79
C ARG A 25 4.35 -3.61 10.91
N THR A 26 3.07 -3.98 10.77
CA THR A 26 2.62 -5.38 10.81
C THR A 26 2.81 -6.11 9.49
N ALA A 27 3.02 -5.41 8.39
CA ALA A 27 3.38 -6.00 7.12
C ALA A 27 4.74 -6.68 7.26
N LYS A 28 4.73 -7.99 7.54
CA LYS A 28 5.94 -8.80 7.49
C LYS A 28 6.47 -8.71 6.05
N PRO A 29 7.75 -8.39 5.85
CA PRO A 29 8.34 -8.49 4.52
C PRO A 29 8.11 -9.92 4.05
N LEU A 30 7.49 -10.08 2.87
CA LEU A 30 7.35 -11.41 2.30
C LEU A 30 8.76 -11.98 2.14
N PRO A 31 9.07 -13.17 2.70
CA PRO A 31 10.36 -13.82 2.52
C PRO A 31 10.42 -14.40 1.10
N LEU A 32 10.43 -13.52 0.11
CA LEU A 32 10.66 -13.89 -1.28
C LEU A 32 12.15 -13.73 -1.53
N SER A 33 12.79 -14.83 -1.89
CA SER A 33 14.14 -14.78 -2.45
C SER A 33 14.13 -13.88 -3.70
N GLU A 34 15.25 -13.21 -4.01
CA GLU A 34 15.36 -12.33 -5.18
C GLU A 34 14.94 -13.05 -6.48
N GLU A 35 15.25 -14.34 -6.58
CA GLU A 35 14.83 -15.23 -7.67
C GLU A 35 13.31 -15.35 -7.83
N GLN A 36 12.56 -15.34 -6.73
CA GLN A 36 11.09 -15.42 -6.73
C GLN A 36 10.47 -14.08 -7.11
N LEU A 37 11.07 -12.97 -6.67
CA LEU A 37 10.66 -11.62 -7.04
C LEU A 37 10.84 -11.39 -8.55
N GLU A 38 11.98 -11.84 -9.10
CA GLU A 38 12.29 -11.75 -10.54
C GLU A 38 11.24 -12.50 -11.38
N LYS A 39 10.88 -13.73 -10.97
CA LYS A 39 9.83 -14.52 -11.63
C LYS A 39 8.45 -13.86 -11.58
N ILE A 40 8.08 -13.25 -10.45
CA ILE A 40 6.79 -12.55 -10.33
C ILE A 40 6.79 -11.32 -11.25
N ARG A 41 7.89 -10.56 -11.29
CA ARG A 41 8.02 -9.38 -12.15
C ARG A 41 7.94 -9.76 -13.63
N GLN A 42 8.61 -10.83 -14.04
CA GLN A 42 8.52 -11.36 -15.41
C GLN A 42 7.07 -11.73 -15.78
N ARG A 43 6.37 -12.46 -14.90
CA ARG A 43 4.97 -12.83 -15.13
C ARG A 43 4.03 -11.63 -15.17
N GLN A 44 4.25 -10.62 -14.32
CA GLN A 44 3.46 -9.39 -14.31
C GLN A 44 3.63 -8.64 -15.64
N LEU A 45 4.86 -8.50 -16.14
CA LEU A 45 5.13 -7.88 -17.45
C LEU A 45 4.48 -8.66 -18.60
N GLU A 46 4.54 -9.99 -18.57
CA GLU A 46 3.86 -10.83 -19.56
C GLU A 46 2.33 -10.69 -19.50
N GLN A 47 1.76 -10.60 -18.31
CA GLN A 47 0.32 -10.43 -18.12
C GLN A 47 -0.14 -9.04 -18.53
N GLU A 48 0.59 -7.99 -18.16
CA GLU A 48 0.31 -6.61 -18.57
C GLU A 48 0.38 -6.45 -20.10
N ALA A 49 1.35 -7.09 -20.75
CA ALA A 49 1.44 -7.11 -22.21
C ALA A 49 0.31 -7.90 -22.90
N LYS A 50 -0.30 -8.88 -22.22
CA LYS A 50 -1.48 -9.61 -22.71
C LYS A 50 -2.75 -8.80 -22.52
N ASP A 51 -2.93 -8.20 -21.35
CA ASP A 51 -4.08 -7.35 -21.02
C ASP A 51 -4.12 -6.11 -21.93
N ALA A 52 -2.95 -5.49 -22.22
CA ALA A 52 -2.85 -4.42 -23.20
C ALA A 52 -3.14 -4.83 -24.66
N ARG A 53 -3.14 -6.14 -24.96
CA ARG A 53 -3.47 -6.70 -26.27
C ARG A 53 -4.91 -7.22 -26.35
N GLU A 54 -5.61 -7.32 -25.23
CA GLU A 54 -7.03 -7.68 -25.14
C GLU A 54 -7.84 -6.39 -24.89
N PRO A 55 -8.33 -5.71 -25.96
CA PRO A 55 -9.08 -4.45 -25.85
C PRO A 55 -10.51 -4.61 -25.32
#